data_AF-A0A7K1SJT3-F1
#
_entry.id   AF-A0A7K1SJT3-F1
#
_cell.length_a   1.000
_cell.length_b   1.000
_cell.length_c   1.000
_cell.angle_alpha   90.00
_cell.angle_beta   90.00
_cell.angle_gamma   90.00
#
_symmetry.space_group_name_H-M   'P 1'
#
loop_
_entity.id
_entity.type
_entity.pdbx_description
1 polymer ?
#
loop_
_entity_poly.entity_id
_entity_poly.type
_entity_poly.pdbx_seq_one_letter_code
_entity_poly.pdbx_strand_id
1 'polypeptide(L)'
;MKHPIEKYNVQQAQVLASLPEGQRDYMARMFRIGNATYCYYNRAKELAVFGQGDWQPDSEPVASNEDLLDWLERQLAPQSESRSARELLQIYFEEYLEGLPHEGLRRAEKAGGLEKAKRSFPFRRYVLERHDIGMDEFLRINLSAEDYAFHQASGRMDGKESLTDED
;
A
#
# COMPACT_ATOMS: atom_id res chain seq x y z
N MET A 1 -8.96 8.88 9.05
CA MET A 1 -7.81 8.02 9.40
C MET A 1 -6.73 8.81 10.15
N LYS A 2 -6.10 8.23 11.19
CA LYS A 2 -4.92 8.81 11.86
C LYS A 2 -3.64 8.43 11.11
N HIS A 3 -2.57 9.20 11.30
CA HIS A 3 -1.26 8.85 10.77
C HIS A 3 -0.69 7.64 11.55
N PRO A 4 -0.02 6.68 10.90
CA PRO A 4 0.59 5.52 11.58
C PRO A 4 1.81 5.86 12.45
N ILE A 5 2.28 7.12 12.43
CA ILE A 5 3.46 7.58 13.17
C ILE A 5 2.97 8.68 14.12
N GLU A 6 3.12 8.45 15.41
CA GLU A 6 2.46 9.25 16.45
C GLU A 6 2.90 10.71 16.47
N LYS A 7 4.17 10.99 16.14
CA LYS A 7 4.69 12.36 16.00
C LYS A 7 3.81 13.23 15.10
N TYR A 8 3.30 12.69 13.99
CA TYR A 8 2.44 13.45 13.09
C TYR A 8 1.02 13.61 13.64
N ASN A 9 0.49 12.64 14.39
CA ASN A 9 -0.81 12.81 15.06
C ASN A 9 -0.79 13.97 16.06
N VAL A 10 0.29 14.09 16.84
CA VAL A 10 0.50 15.20 17.79
C VAL A 10 0.58 16.54 17.05
N GLN A 11 1.35 16.61 15.96
CA GLN A 11 1.45 17.84 15.16
C GLN A 11 0.13 18.23 14.50
N GLN A 12 -0.61 17.26 13.94
CA GLN A 12 -1.94 17.49 13.35
C GLN A 12 -2.91 18.05 14.40
N ALA A 13 -2.90 17.52 15.63
CA ALA A 13 -3.73 18.04 16.72
C ALA A 13 -3.37 19.48 17.10
N GLN A 14 -2.07 19.81 17.15
CA GLN A 14 -1.59 21.17 17.42
C GLN A 14 -2.04 22.15 16.32
N VAL A 15 -1.95 21.76 15.05
CA VAL A 15 -2.44 22.56 13.91
C VAL A 15 -3.94 22.78 14.02
N LEU A 16 -4.73 21.74 14.30
CA LEU A 16 -6.19 21.89 14.44
C LEU A 16 -6.57 22.81 15.60
N ALA A 17 -5.82 22.77 16.71
CA ALA A 17 -6.07 23.62 17.87
C ALA A 17 -5.76 25.10 17.58
N SER A 18 -4.78 25.40 16.72
CA SER A 18 -4.39 26.78 16.39
C SER A 18 -5.25 27.42 15.30
N LEU A 19 -5.97 26.64 14.50
CA LEU A 19 -6.79 27.15 13.42
C LEU A 19 -8.10 27.82 13.91
N PRO A 20 -8.62 28.82 13.17
CA PRO A 20 -9.97 29.33 13.36
C PRO A 20 -11.02 28.22 13.18
N GLU A 21 -12.12 28.28 13.92
CA GLU A 21 -13.16 27.23 13.93
C GLU A 21 -13.63 26.84 12.53
N GLY A 22 -13.93 27.84 11.68
CA GLY A 22 -14.39 27.60 10.30
C GLY A 22 -13.37 26.93 9.36
N GLN A 23 -12.10 26.79 9.76
CA GLN A 23 -11.05 26.14 8.97
C GLN A 23 -10.70 24.74 9.49
N ARG A 24 -11.08 24.41 10.73
CA ARG A 24 -10.67 23.17 11.41
C ARG A 24 -11.20 21.94 10.68
N ASP A 25 -12.46 21.95 10.28
CA ASP A 25 -13.09 20.79 9.64
C ASP A 25 -12.46 20.46 8.29
N TYR A 26 -12.18 21.49 7.48
CA TYR A 26 -11.48 21.34 6.21
C TYR A 26 -10.09 20.75 6.43
N MET A 27 -9.30 21.32 7.34
CA MET A 27 -7.95 20.83 7.61
C MET A 27 -7.96 19.39 8.18
N ALA A 28 -8.91 19.07 9.06
CA ALA A 28 -9.05 17.74 9.61
C ALA A 28 -9.38 16.71 8.52
N ARG A 29 -10.22 17.06 7.55
CA ARG A 29 -10.47 16.23 6.36
C ARG A 29 -9.20 16.02 5.54
N MET A 30 -8.46 17.09 5.25
CA MET A 30 -7.20 16.98 4.50
C MET A 30 -6.19 16.07 5.20
N PHE A 31 -6.07 16.14 6.53
CA PHE A 31 -5.25 15.20 7.28
C PHE A 31 -5.75 13.76 7.15
N ARG A 32 -7.06 13.51 7.27
CA ARG A 32 -7.59 12.13 7.16
C ARG A 32 -7.36 11.52 5.78
N ILE A 33 -7.58 12.30 4.71
CA ILE A 33 -7.33 11.88 3.33
C ILE A 33 -5.84 11.66 3.11
N GLY A 34 -5.00 12.65 3.46
CA GLY A 34 -3.54 12.56 3.31
C GLY A 34 -2.93 11.40 4.10
N ASN A 35 -3.42 11.14 5.31
CA ASN A 35 -3.01 9.99 6.11
C ASN A 35 -3.39 8.66 5.43
N ALA A 36 -4.57 8.57 4.82
CA ALA A 36 -5.00 7.37 4.09
C ALA A 36 -4.17 7.13 2.83
N THR A 37 -3.91 8.19 2.06
CA THR A 37 -3.02 8.14 0.90
C THR A 37 -1.59 7.75 1.31
N TYR A 38 -1.08 8.28 2.42
CA TYR A 38 0.22 7.90 2.98
C TYR A 38 0.25 6.41 3.38
N CYS A 39 -0.79 5.91 4.04
CA CYS A 39 -0.92 4.49 4.38
C CYS A 39 -0.92 3.61 3.14
N TYR A 40 -1.69 3.96 2.10
CA TYR A 40 -1.67 3.22 0.84
C TYR A 40 -0.27 3.22 0.23
N TYR A 41 0.38 4.38 0.10
CA TYR A 41 1.71 4.44 -0.48
C TYR A 41 2.76 3.76 0.36
N ASN A 42 2.63 3.67 1.69
CA ASN A 42 3.60 2.93 2.49
C ASN A 42 3.36 1.44 2.49
N ARG A 43 2.10 1.01 2.39
CA ARG A 43 1.78 -0.36 2.05
C ARG A 43 2.27 -0.72 0.64
N ALA A 44 2.23 0.24 -0.27
CA ALA A 44 2.83 0.15 -1.59
C ALA A 44 4.36 0.31 -1.56
N LYS A 45 4.96 0.93 -0.53
CA LYS A 45 6.42 1.06 -0.36
C LYS A 45 7.02 -0.09 0.43
N GLU A 46 6.25 -0.83 1.21
CA GLU A 46 6.58 -2.23 1.51
C GLU A 46 6.76 -3.03 0.20
N LEU A 47 6.18 -2.57 -0.93
CA LEU A 47 6.49 -3.07 -2.30
C LEU A 47 7.72 -2.42 -2.95
N ALA A 48 8.13 -1.22 -2.53
CA ALA A 48 9.17 -0.40 -3.19
C ALA A 48 10.50 -0.24 -2.40
N VAL A 49 10.61 -0.76 -1.17
CA VAL A 49 11.85 -0.74 -0.35
C VAL A 49 13.00 -1.53 -0.99
N PHE A 50 12.80 -2.21 -2.12
CA PHE A 50 13.88 -2.91 -2.83
C PHE A 50 14.36 -2.16 -4.09
N GLY A 51 14.01 -0.89 -4.25
CA GLY A 51 14.31 -0.08 -5.44
C GLY A 51 15.06 1.23 -5.23
N GLN A 52 15.69 1.49 -4.07
CA GLN A 52 16.58 2.65 -3.92
C GLN A 52 18.00 2.24 -3.59
N GLY A 53 18.84 2.27 -4.62
CA GLY A 53 20.29 2.31 -4.52
C GLY A 53 20.79 3.70 -4.14
N ASP A 54 20.39 4.19 -2.96
CA ASP A 54 21.09 5.27 -2.25
C ASP A 54 21.39 4.78 -0.84
N TRP A 55 22.57 4.18 -0.71
CA TRP A 55 23.12 3.68 0.55
C TRP A 55 23.50 4.88 1.43
N GLN A 56 22.71 5.18 2.45
CA GLN A 56 23.16 5.97 3.60
C GLN A 56 23.66 5.01 4.70
N PRO A 57 24.91 5.14 5.18
CA PRO A 57 25.51 4.23 6.16
C PRO A 57 24.75 4.12 7.48
N ASP A 58 23.97 5.15 7.81
CA ASP A 58 23.31 5.30 9.11
C ASP A 58 21.78 5.09 9.02
N SER A 59 21.27 4.71 7.86
CA SER A 59 19.85 4.37 7.71
C SER A 59 19.61 2.97 8.25
N GLU A 60 18.95 2.90 9.41
CA GLU A 60 18.33 1.68 9.94
C GLU A 60 17.62 0.95 8.78
N PRO A 61 17.95 -0.33 8.50
CA PRO A 61 17.24 -1.07 7.48
C PRO A 61 15.81 -1.26 7.95
N VAL A 62 14.88 -0.44 7.45
CA VAL A 62 13.45 -0.71 7.55
C VAL A 62 13.10 -1.78 6.50
N ALA A 63 13.82 -2.89 6.53
CA ALA A 63 13.31 -4.13 6.00
C ALA A 63 12.17 -4.50 6.95
N SER A 64 10.92 -4.34 6.53
CA SER A 64 9.85 -5.04 7.22
C SER A 64 10.20 -6.52 7.13
N ASN A 65 10.74 -7.05 8.23
CA ASN A 65 11.13 -8.45 8.39
C ASN A 65 9.87 -9.33 8.53
N GLU A 66 8.71 -8.83 8.09
CA GLU A 66 7.45 -9.52 8.11
C GLU A 66 7.55 -10.71 7.15
N ASP A 67 7.33 -11.91 7.71
CA ASP A 67 7.20 -13.13 6.93
C ASP A 67 6.00 -12.95 6.00
N LEU A 68 6.18 -13.24 4.71
CA LEU A 68 5.13 -13.07 3.70
C LEU A 68 3.87 -13.88 4.06
N LEU A 69 4.04 -14.99 4.78
CA LEU A 69 2.93 -15.78 5.30
C LEU A 69 2.15 -15.02 6.36
N ASP A 70 2.83 -14.42 7.35
CA ASP A 70 2.19 -13.64 8.42
C ASP A 70 1.41 -12.45 7.84
N TRP A 71 1.98 -11.77 6.84
CA TRP A 71 1.31 -10.69 6.12
C TRP A 71 0.03 -11.19 5.45
N LEU A 72 0.11 -12.32 4.74
CA LEU A 72 -1.02 -12.89 4.01
C LEU A 72 -2.11 -13.40 4.96
N GLU A 73 -1.75 -13.98 6.10
CA GLU A 73 -2.68 -14.37 7.15
C GLU A 73 -3.48 -13.17 7.67
N ARG A 74 -2.83 -12.02 7.90
CA ARG A 74 -3.52 -10.78 8.32
C ARG A 74 -4.48 -10.28 7.25
N GLN A 75 -4.15 -10.44 5.97
CA GLN A 75 -5.05 -10.05 4.88
C GLN A 75 -6.29 -10.94 4.78
N LEU A 76 -6.15 -12.22 5.11
CA LEU A 76 -7.22 -13.21 5.03
C LEU A 76 -8.06 -13.29 6.31
N ALA A 77 -7.58 -12.77 7.44
CA ALA A 77 -8.28 -12.76 8.72
C ALA A 77 -9.76 -12.28 8.68
N PRO A 78 -10.16 -11.31 7.83
CA PRO A 78 -11.57 -10.93 7.69
C PRO A 78 -12.41 -11.88 6.81
N GLN A 79 -11.80 -12.77 6.04
CA GLN A 79 -12.44 -13.64 5.02
C GLN A 79 -12.29 -15.13 5.38
N SER A 80 -12.82 -15.53 6.53
CA SER A 80 -12.60 -16.84 7.15
C SER A 80 -13.37 -18.03 6.52
N GLU A 81 -13.64 -18.03 5.21
CA GLU A 81 -14.31 -19.16 4.53
C GLU A 81 -13.49 -19.79 3.39
N SER A 82 -12.33 -19.24 3.04
CA SER A 82 -11.49 -19.73 1.93
C SER A 82 -10.11 -20.21 2.38
N ARG A 83 -9.42 -20.93 1.47
CA ARG A 83 -8.08 -21.54 1.59
C ARG A 83 -7.14 -20.79 2.55
N SER A 84 -6.37 -21.54 3.33
CA SER A 84 -5.38 -20.98 4.26
C SER A 84 -4.34 -20.13 3.52
N ALA A 85 -3.71 -19.19 4.24
CA ALA A 85 -2.64 -18.36 3.69
C ALA A 85 -1.50 -19.20 3.07
N ARG A 86 -1.17 -20.33 3.72
CA ARG A 86 -0.14 -21.26 3.22
C ARG A 86 -0.54 -21.91 1.90
N GLU A 87 -1.78 -22.33 1.75
CA GLU A 87 -2.29 -22.92 0.51
C GLU A 87 -2.32 -21.90 -0.63
N LEU A 88 -2.77 -20.66 -0.35
CA LEU A 88 -2.74 -19.59 -1.34
C LEU A 88 -1.32 -19.23 -1.76
N LEU A 89 -0.40 -19.17 -0.80
CA LEU A 89 1.00 -18.89 -1.10
C LEU A 89 1.64 -19.98 -1.97
N GLN A 90 1.28 -21.25 -1.76
CA GLN A 90 1.70 -22.35 -2.62
C GLN A 90 1.13 -22.21 -4.05
N ILE A 91 -0.16 -21.88 -4.18
CA ILE A 91 -0.79 -21.63 -5.49
C ILE A 91 -0.09 -20.48 -6.22
N TYR A 92 0.13 -19.35 -5.53
CA TYR A 92 0.82 -18.21 -6.13
C TYR A 92 2.24 -18.55 -6.56
N PHE A 93 2.93 -19.42 -5.82
CA PHE A 93 4.27 -19.86 -6.22
C PHE A 93 4.25 -20.67 -7.50
N GLU A 94 3.27 -21.57 -7.67
CA GLU A 94 3.10 -22.34 -8.91
C GLU A 94 2.75 -21.43 -10.10
N GLU A 95 1.80 -20.51 -9.92
CA GLU A 95 1.43 -19.53 -10.95
C GLU A 95 2.58 -18.58 -11.30
N TYR A 96 3.37 -18.15 -10.30
CA TYR A 96 4.57 -17.35 -10.50
C TYR A 96 5.59 -18.11 -11.34
N LEU A 97 5.85 -19.39 -11.03
CA LEU A 97 6.76 -20.23 -11.82
C LEU A 97 6.27 -20.38 -13.27
N GLU A 98 4.97 -20.56 -13.49
CA GLU A 98 4.39 -20.64 -14.84
C GLU A 98 4.56 -19.33 -15.63
N GLY A 99 4.46 -18.18 -14.96
CA GLY A 99 4.58 -16.85 -15.56
C GLY A 99 6.03 -16.41 -15.87
N LEU A 100 7.04 -17.09 -15.34
CA LEU A 100 8.44 -16.74 -15.63
C LEU A 100 8.79 -17.01 -17.10
N PRO A 101 9.59 -16.16 -17.77
CA PRO A 101 9.83 -16.27 -19.22
C PRO A 101 10.78 -17.42 -19.59
N HIS A 102 11.79 -17.72 -18.76
CA HIS A 102 12.88 -18.64 -19.11
C HIS A 102 12.80 -19.97 -18.34
N GLU A 103 12.95 -21.09 -19.05
CA GLU A 103 12.86 -22.42 -18.46
C GLU A 103 13.96 -22.71 -17.42
N GLY A 104 15.19 -22.25 -17.69
CA GLY A 104 16.29 -22.39 -16.74
C GLY A 104 16.01 -21.67 -15.42
N LEU A 105 15.44 -20.45 -15.50
CA LEU A 105 15.03 -19.68 -14.33
C LEU A 105 13.90 -20.38 -13.58
N ARG A 106 12.88 -20.89 -14.30
CA ARG A 106 11.79 -21.68 -13.71
C ARG A 106 12.31 -22.88 -12.94
N ARG A 107 13.22 -23.66 -13.54
CA ARG A 107 13.82 -24.83 -12.88
C ARG A 107 14.63 -24.43 -11.64
N ALA A 108 15.41 -23.35 -11.72
CA ALA A 108 16.21 -22.85 -10.61
C ALA A 108 15.33 -22.35 -9.43
N GLU A 109 14.30 -21.56 -9.72
CA GLU A 109 13.33 -21.09 -8.72
C GLU A 109 12.55 -22.27 -8.10
N LYS A 110 12.06 -23.20 -8.94
CA LYS A 110 11.36 -24.40 -8.47
C LYS A 110 12.23 -25.26 -7.56
N ALA A 111 13.50 -25.45 -7.91
CA ALA A 111 14.46 -26.20 -7.08
C ALA A 111 14.77 -25.49 -5.75
N GLY A 112 14.70 -24.15 -5.71
CA GLY A 112 14.82 -23.37 -4.49
C GLY A 112 13.62 -23.48 -3.55
N GLY A 113 12.43 -23.73 -4.10
CA GLY A 113 11.20 -23.95 -3.36
C GLY A 113 10.62 -22.69 -2.70
N LEU A 114 9.43 -22.85 -2.13
CA LEU A 114 8.63 -21.74 -1.61
C LEU A 114 9.31 -20.98 -0.46
N GLU A 115 10.01 -21.68 0.44
CA GLU A 115 10.69 -21.04 1.60
C GLU A 115 11.79 -20.07 1.17
N LYS A 116 12.46 -20.35 0.05
CA LYS A 116 13.41 -19.42 -0.56
C LYS A 116 12.66 -18.31 -1.31
N ALA A 117 11.66 -18.67 -2.09
CA ALA A 117 10.90 -17.73 -2.91
C ALA A 117 10.23 -16.63 -2.07
N LYS A 118 9.63 -16.96 -0.92
CA LYS A 118 8.96 -15.97 -0.03
C LYS A 118 9.89 -14.89 0.55
N ARG A 119 11.20 -15.12 0.46
CA ARG A 119 12.26 -14.16 0.83
C ARG A 119 12.85 -13.43 -0.37
N SER A 120 12.54 -13.89 -1.59
CA SER A 120 12.99 -13.26 -2.83
C SER A 120 12.11 -12.06 -3.18
N PHE A 121 12.73 -11.00 -3.70
CA PHE A 121 12.01 -9.81 -4.16
C PHE A 121 10.96 -10.11 -5.24
N PRO A 122 11.28 -10.88 -6.32
CA PRO A 122 10.34 -11.07 -7.42
C PRO A 122 9.03 -11.76 -7.00
N PHE A 123 9.14 -12.80 -6.16
CA PHE A 123 7.95 -13.53 -5.71
C PHE A 123 7.16 -12.74 -4.65
N ARG A 124 7.83 -12.05 -3.72
CA ARG A 124 7.14 -11.14 -2.78
C ARG A 124 6.34 -10.09 -3.55
N ARG A 125 6.96 -9.44 -4.54
CA ARG A 125 6.29 -8.45 -5.40
C ARG A 125 5.06 -9.06 -6.10
N TYR A 126 5.20 -10.24 -6.69
CA TYR A 126 4.08 -10.93 -7.36
C TYR A 126 2.88 -11.17 -6.44
N VAL A 127 3.13 -11.68 -5.22
CA VAL A 127 2.05 -11.94 -4.23
C VAL A 127 1.40 -10.62 -3.84
N LEU A 128 2.19 -9.59 -3.59
CA LEU A 128 1.66 -8.32 -3.11
C LEU A 128 0.85 -7.58 -4.19
N GLU A 129 1.30 -7.58 -5.45
CA GLU A 129 0.56 -7.02 -6.59
C GLU A 129 -0.80 -7.72 -6.77
N ARG A 130 -0.87 -9.03 -6.53
CA ARG A 130 -2.14 -9.80 -6.55
C ARG A 130 -3.18 -9.35 -5.53
N HIS A 131 -2.71 -8.72 -4.46
CA HIS A 131 -3.53 -8.26 -3.34
C HIS A 131 -3.61 -6.73 -3.26
N ASP A 132 -3.10 -6.02 -4.28
CA ASP A 132 -3.29 -4.58 -4.40
C ASP A 132 -4.69 -4.29 -4.91
N ILE A 133 -5.56 -3.81 -4.02
CA ILE A 133 -6.92 -3.37 -4.35
C ILE A 133 -6.95 -2.03 -5.11
N GLY A 134 -5.80 -1.37 -5.24
CA GLY A 134 -5.69 -0.04 -5.84
C GLY A 134 -6.02 1.09 -4.87
N MET A 135 -5.49 2.28 -5.15
CA MET A 135 -5.66 3.47 -4.30
C MET A 135 -7.13 3.85 -4.10
N ASP A 136 -7.92 3.86 -5.17
CA ASP A 136 -9.31 4.33 -5.12
C ASP A 136 -10.16 3.47 -4.17
N GLU A 137 -10.13 2.16 -4.36
CA GLU A 137 -10.83 1.20 -3.51
C GLU A 137 -10.29 1.21 -2.07
N PHE A 138 -8.97 1.35 -1.90
CA PHE A 138 -8.38 1.52 -0.57
C PHE A 138 -8.92 2.76 0.15
N LEU A 139 -8.96 3.91 -0.52
CA LEU A 139 -9.50 5.14 0.06
C LEU A 139 -11.00 4.99 0.37
N ARG A 140 -11.77 4.35 -0.51
CA ARG A 140 -13.19 4.07 -0.30
C ARG A 140 -13.45 3.27 0.99
N ILE A 141 -12.61 2.30 1.30
CA ILE A 141 -12.75 1.44 2.49
C ILE A 141 -12.22 2.13 3.77
N ASN A 142 -11.23 3.02 3.65
CA ASN A 142 -10.52 3.60 4.80
C ASN A 142 -10.95 5.03 5.19
N LEU A 143 -11.75 5.70 4.35
CA LEU A 143 -12.31 7.02 4.62
C LEU A 143 -13.79 6.94 4.98
N SER A 144 -14.31 8.00 5.61
CA SER A 144 -15.76 8.17 5.71
C SER A 144 -16.34 8.44 4.31
N ALA A 145 -17.65 8.17 4.14
CA ALA A 145 -18.33 8.44 2.88
C ALA A 145 -18.20 9.92 2.44
N GLU A 146 -18.23 10.85 3.39
CA GLU A 146 -18.06 12.29 3.13
C GLU A 146 -16.64 12.65 2.69
N ASP A 147 -15.61 12.14 3.37
CA ASP A 147 -14.22 12.43 3.01
C ASP A 147 -13.85 11.76 1.66
N TYR A 148 -14.37 10.57 1.37
CA TYR A 148 -14.20 9.90 0.08
C TYR A 148 -14.91 10.63 -1.05
N ALA A 149 -16.17 11.07 -0.84
CA ALA A 149 -16.90 11.86 -1.81
C ALA A 149 -16.19 13.19 -2.12
N PHE A 150 -15.63 13.84 -1.09
CA PHE A 150 -14.81 15.03 -1.25
C PHE A 150 -13.56 14.75 -2.11
N HIS A 151 -12.82 13.68 -1.82
CA HIS A 151 -11.64 13.28 -2.60
C HIS A 151 -11.97 13.06 -4.08
N GLN A 152 -13.05 12.33 -4.38
CA GLN A 152 -13.51 12.10 -5.75
C GLN A 152 -13.91 13.40 -6.47
N ALA A 153 -14.55 14.34 -5.76
CA ALA A 153 -14.93 15.63 -6.34
C ALA A 153 -13.70 16.48 -6.67
N SER A 154 -12.70 16.53 -5.78
CA SER A 154 -11.45 17.26 -5.99
C SER A 154 -10.65 16.71 -7.18
N GLY A 155 -10.52 15.38 -7.29
CA GLY A 155 -9.80 14.77 -8.43
C GLY A 155 -10.46 14.98 -9.79
N ARG A 156 -11.76 15.29 -9.83
CA ARG A 156 -12.50 15.63 -11.07
C ARG A 156 -12.36 17.11 -11.47
N MET A 157 -12.00 17.99 -10.54
CA MET A 157 -11.79 19.42 -10.83
C MET A 157 -10.42 19.66 -11.50
N ASP A 158 -9.37 18.95 -11.08
CA ASP A 158 -8.04 19.03 -11.71
C ASP A 158 -8.03 18.58 -13.18
N GLY A 159 -9.01 17.78 -13.62
CA GLY A 159 -9.17 17.34 -15.01
C GLY A 159 -10.02 18.25 -15.89
N LYS A 160 -10.61 19.32 -15.35
CA LYS A 160 -11.53 20.22 -16.08
C LYS A 160 -11.02 21.65 -16.27
N GLU A 161 -9.93 22.05 -15.61
CA GLU A 161 -9.32 23.39 -15.79
C GLU A 161 -8.35 23.49 -16.98
N SER A 162 -8.14 22.42 -17.75
CA SER A 162 -7.23 22.45 -18.92
C SER A 162 -7.89 22.83 -20.25
N LEU A 163 -9.17 23.19 -20.26
CA LEU A 163 -9.92 23.62 -21.46
C LEU A 163 -10.80 24.83 -21.14
N THR A 164 -10.18 26.00 -21.05
CA THR A 164 -10.83 27.26 -21.39
C THR A 164 -9.86 28.04 -22.27
N ASP A 165 -10.11 27.87 -23.58
CA ASP A 165 -9.94 28.79 -24.70
C ASP A 165 -9.32 30.16 -24.41
N GLU A 166 -8.19 30.44 -25.09
CA GLU A 166 -7.85 31.80 -25.53
C GLU A 166 -8.46 31.99 -26.93
N ASP A 167 -9.47 32.85 -27.01
CA ASP A 167 -9.99 33.46 -28.25
C ASP A 167 -9.00 34.48 -28.84
#